data_AF-A0A961U3D4-F1
#
_entry.id   AF-A0A961U3D4-F1
#
_cell.length_a   1.000
_cell.length_b   1.000
_cell.length_c   1.000
_cell.angle_alpha   90.00
_cell.angle_beta   90.00
_cell.angle_gamma   90.00
#
_symmetry.space_group_name_H-M   'P 1'
#
loop_
_entity.id
_entity.type
_entity.pdbx_description
1 polymer ?
#
loop_
_entity_poly.entity_id
_entity_poly.type
_entity_poly.pdbx_seq_one_letter_code
_entity_poly.pdbx_strand_id
1 'polypeptide(L)'
;LYEAFIRDYTWKQWQTDPRTLPESIITRLPLRFTFENRYFADTYEGLPESSYTQLFARMLENPRIAIRLGVDYLALRHQFQSEVPVIYTGPIDRFFAGSQGWLRWRTVDFEKEIIDTEDYQGCAVMNFSDRDVRYTRSVEYRHLYPERRYVSKRTIVVREFPREAAPSDEPFYPVGA
;
A
#
# COMPACT_ATOMS: atom_id res chain seq x y z
N LEU A 1 -13.62 21.56 7.70
CA LEU A 1 -13.15 20.64 6.63
C LEU A 1 -11.75 20.12 6.91
N TYR A 2 -10.71 20.98 6.91
CA TYR A 2 -9.34 20.56 7.22
C TYR A 2 -9.22 19.79 8.54
N GLU A 3 -9.70 20.36 9.64
CA GLU A 3 -9.60 19.72 10.96
C GLU A 3 -10.38 18.41 11.06
N ALA A 4 -11.48 18.29 10.31
CA ALA A 4 -12.36 17.13 10.35
C ALA A 4 -11.87 15.96 9.48
N PHE A 5 -11.28 16.23 8.31
CA PHE A 5 -11.00 15.19 7.31
C PHE A 5 -9.52 15.06 6.93
N ILE A 6 -8.68 16.01 7.33
CA ILE A 6 -7.31 16.10 6.84
C ILE A 6 -6.33 16.04 7.99
N ARG A 7 -6.40 16.99 8.93
CA ARG A 7 -5.39 17.20 9.98
C ARG A 7 -4.98 15.90 10.68
N ASP A 8 -5.96 15.20 11.24
CA ASP A 8 -5.70 14.06 12.10
C ASP A 8 -5.47 12.78 11.29
N TYR A 9 -6.09 12.64 10.10
CA TYR A 9 -5.77 11.55 9.17
C TYR A 9 -4.32 11.64 8.65
N THR A 10 -3.89 12.83 8.21
CA THR A 10 -2.51 13.12 7.78
C THR A 10 -1.53 12.87 8.92
N TRP A 11 -1.85 13.33 10.13
CA TRP A 11 -1.01 13.07 11.30
C TRP A 11 -0.87 11.56 11.56
N LYS A 12 -1.94 10.77 11.48
CA LYS A 12 -1.84 9.31 11.64
C LYS A 12 -0.97 8.68 10.57
N GLN A 13 -1.20 9.02 9.30
CA GLN A 13 -0.44 8.47 8.17
C GLN A 13 1.07 8.74 8.27
N TRP A 14 1.44 9.97 8.64
CA TRP A 14 2.83 10.43 8.60
C TRP A 14 3.51 10.51 9.97
N GLN A 15 2.77 10.36 11.07
CA GLN A 15 3.22 10.59 12.45
C GLN A 15 3.99 11.91 12.63
N THR A 16 3.62 12.91 11.84
CA THR A 16 4.28 14.21 11.75
C THR A 16 3.20 15.28 11.76
N ASP A 17 3.45 16.41 12.43
CA ASP A 17 2.53 17.55 12.39
C ASP A 17 2.38 18.01 10.92
N PRO A 18 1.16 18.10 10.36
CA PRO A 18 0.97 18.56 8.99
C PRO A 18 1.62 19.91 8.69
N ARG A 19 1.84 20.77 9.70
CA ARG A 19 2.53 22.06 9.56
C ARG A 19 4.03 21.94 9.29
N THR A 20 4.61 20.78 9.60
CA THR A 20 6.04 20.47 9.39
C THR A 20 6.27 19.55 8.20
N LEU A 21 5.19 19.12 7.54
CA LEU A 21 5.28 18.34 6.32
C LEU A 21 5.57 19.25 5.11
N PRO A 22 6.32 18.76 4.11
CA PRO A 22 6.51 19.49 2.86
C PRO A 22 5.18 19.83 2.18
N GLU A 23 5.10 21.01 1.57
CA GLU A 23 3.91 21.43 0.80
C GLU A 23 3.57 20.47 -0.35
N SER A 24 4.56 19.75 -0.86
CA SER A 24 4.40 18.77 -1.95
C SER A 24 3.49 17.59 -1.59
N ILE A 25 3.24 17.33 -0.30
CA ILE A 25 2.28 16.29 0.12
C ILE A 25 0.84 16.67 -0.26
N ILE A 26 0.54 17.97 -0.38
CA ILE A 26 -0.76 18.46 -0.83
C ILE A 26 -0.52 19.57 -1.86
N THR A 27 -0.31 19.19 -3.12
CA THR A 27 -0.15 20.16 -4.22
C THR A 27 -1.47 20.81 -4.63
N ARG A 28 -2.59 20.08 -4.49
CA ARG A 28 -3.96 20.55 -4.73
C ARG A 28 -4.93 19.80 -3.82
N LEU A 29 -5.95 20.49 -3.32
CA LEU A 29 -7.06 19.90 -2.59
C LEU A 29 -8.27 19.84 -3.54
N PRO A 30 -8.55 18.67 -4.16
CA PRO A 30 -9.59 18.57 -5.17
C PRO A 30 -10.97 18.53 -4.54
N LEU A 31 -11.51 19.69 -4.19
CA LEU A 31 -12.93 19.81 -3.84
C LEU A 31 -13.78 19.66 -5.10
N ARG A 32 -14.76 18.76 -5.04
CA ARG A 32 -15.73 18.56 -6.13
C ARG A 32 -17.00 19.33 -5.83
N PHE A 33 -17.49 20.09 -6.80
CA PHE A 33 -18.76 20.80 -6.74
C PHE A 33 -19.87 20.04 -7.49
N THR A 34 -19.81 18.70 -7.42
CA THR A 34 -20.74 17.76 -8.02
C THR A 34 -21.07 16.65 -7.01
N PHE A 35 -22.05 15.80 -7.31
CA PHE A 35 -22.36 14.61 -6.50
C PHE A 35 -21.50 13.38 -6.86
N GLU A 36 -20.49 13.54 -7.72
CA GLU A 36 -19.60 12.46 -8.14
C GLU A 36 -18.66 12.07 -6.99
N ASN A 37 -18.81 10.84 -6.50
CA ASN A 37 -18.07 10.29 -5.38
C ASN A 37 -17.08 9.17 -5.74
N ARG A 38 -16.89 8.87 -7.04
CA ARG A 38 -15.84 7.93 -7.50
C ARG A 38 -14.48 8.36 -6.99
N TYR A 39 -13.75 7.46 -6.35
CA TYR A 39 -12.47 7.80 -5.73
C TYR A 39 -11.42 8.20 -6.77
N PHE A 40 -11.35 7.47 -7.88
CA PHE A 40 -10.45 7.75 -9.01
C PHE A 40 -11.16 8.51 -10.14
N ALA A 41 -10.40 9.34 -10.84
CA ALA A 41 -10.87 10.09 -12.02
C ALA A 41 -10.36 9.49 -13.34
N ASP A 42 -9.63 8.37 -13.28
CA ASP A 42 -9.02 7.72 -14.43
C ASP A 42 -10.07 7.10 -15.37
N THR A 43 -9.71 7.03 -16.66
CA THR A 43 -10.57 6.46 -17.72
C THR A 43 -10.78 4.96 -17.54
N TYR A 44 -9.75 4.24 -17.09
CA TYR A 44 -9.78 2.78 -16.92
C TYR A 44 -9.61 2.43 -15.44
N GLU A 45 -10.58 1.70 -14.90
CA GLU A 45 -10.61 1.30 -13.49
C GLU A 45 -11.20 -0.11 -13.41
N GLY A 46 -10.55 -0.99 -12.64
CA GLY A 46 -11.02 -2.35 -12.46
C GLY A 46 -10.08 -3.20 -11.63
N LEU A 47 -10.57 -4.36 -11.20
CA LEU A 47 -9.79 -5.37 -10.52
C LEU A 47 -9.62 -6.59 -11.44
N PRO A 48 -8.53 -7.35 -11.33
CA PRO A 48 -8.39 -8.60 -12.06
C PRO A 48 -9.51 -9.56 -11.62
N GLU A 49 -10.33 -10.01 -12.59
CA GLU A 49 -11.50 -10.88 -12.36
C GLU A 49 -11.15 -12.09 -11.47
N SER A 50 -10.05 -12.77 -11.79
CA SER A 50 -9.59 -13.92 -11.02
C SER A 50 -8.82 -13.52 -9.75
N SER A 51 -7.63 -12.91 -9.89
CA SER A 51 -6.83 -12.35 -8.78
C SER A 51 -5.56 -11.68 -9.33
N TYR A 52 -4.94 -10.82 -8.53
CA TYR A 52 -3.60 -10.30 -8.84
C TYR A 52 -2.55 -11.40 -8.97
N THR A 53 -2.61 -12.46 -8.16
CA THR A 53 -1.68 -13.61 -8.28
C THR A 53 -1.76 -14.27 -9.65
N GLN A 54 -2.97 -14.50 -10.18
CA GLN A 54 -3.14 -15.08 -11.51
C GLN A 54 -2.73 -14.12 -12.63
N LEU A 55 -2.96 -12.82 -12.46
CA LEU A 55 -2.47 -11.81 -13.41
C LEU A 55 -0.94 -11.90 -13.55
N PHE A 56 -0.21 -11.88 -12.43
CA PHE A 56 1.26 -11.98 -12.46
C PHE A 56 1.74 -13.35 -12.94
N ALA A 57 1.06 -14.44 -12.58
CA ALA A 57 1.40 -15.76 -13.08
C ALA A 57 1.38 -15.82 -14.62
N ARG A 58 0.33 -15.25 -15.25
CA ARG A 58 0.22 -15.17 -16.72
C ARG A 58 1.27 -14.25 -17.33
N MET A 59 1.57 -13.12 -16.70
CA MET A 59 2.62 -12.20 -17.19
C MET A 59 4.00 -12.86 -17.22
N LEU A 60 4.25 -13.79 -16.31
CA LEU A 60 5.54 -14.46 -16.15
C LEU A 60 5.59 -15.84 -16.83
N GLU A 61 4.50 -16.29 -17.46
CA GLU A 61 4.39 -17.58 -18.15
C GLU A 61 5.07 -17.52 -19.53
N ASN A 62 6.40 -17.43 -19.53
CA ASN A 62 7.20 -17.47 -20.74
C ASN A 62 8.41 -18.39 -20.54
N PRO A 63 8.74 -19.30 -21.49
CA PRO A 63 9.87 -20.22 -21.35
C PRO A 63 11.24 -19.52 -21.24
N ARG A 64 11.33 -18.22 -21.57
CA ARG A 64 12.55 -17.40 -21.41
C ARG A 64 12.67 -16.75 -20.03
N ILE A 65 11.64 -16.84 -19.20
CA ILE A 65 11.62 -16.24 -17.85
C ILE A 65 11.85 -17.36 -16.83
N ALA A 66 12.96 -17.27 -16.10
CA ALA A 66 13.23 -18.12 -14.95
C ALA A 66 12.99 -17.32 -13.66
N ILE A 67 12.19 -17.87 -12.75
CA ILE A 67 11.83 -17.22 -11.49
C ILE A 67 12.49 -17.97 -10.34
N ARG A 68 13.09 -17.23 -9.41
CA ARG A 68 13.60 -17.75 -8.14
C ARG A 68 13.02 -16.93 -6.99
N LEU A 69 12.29 -17.58 -6.09
CA LEU A 69 11.68 -16.97 -4.90
C LEU A 69 12.51 -17.31 -3.65
N GLY A 70 12.36 -16.53 -2.57
CA GLY A 70 13.11 -16.75 -1.33
C GLY A 70 14.61 -16.46 -1.46
N VAL A 71 14.99 -15.61 -2.42
CA VAL A 71 16.37 -15.27 -2.74
C VAL A 71 16.58 -13.77 -2.59
N ASP A 72 17.62 -13.38 -1.85
CA ASP A 72 18.11 -12.00 -1.81
C ASP A 72 19.14 -11.78 -2.93
N TYR A 73 18.84 -10.89 -3.86
CA TYR A 73 19.75 -10.52 -4.95
C TYR A 73 21.07 -9.94 -4.42
N LEU A 74 21.05 -9.10 -3.37
CA LEU A 74 22.26 -8.44 -2.88
C LEU A 74 23.26 -9.46 -2.31
N ALA A 75 22.77 -10.54 -1.71
CA ALA A 75 23.59 -11.65 -1.24
C ALA A 75 24.21 -12.45 -2.40
N LEU A 76 23.51 -12.58 -3.53
CA LEU A 76 23.95 -13.38 -4.68
C LEU A 76 24.57 -12.55 -5.81
N ARG A 77 24.62 -11.22 -5.72
CA ARG A 77 25.00 -10.35 -6.84
C ARG A 77 26.37 -10.69 -7.44
N HIS A 78 27.28 -11.24 -6.64
CA HIS A 78 28.62 -11.69 -7.04
C HIS A 78 28.61 -12.90 -7.99
N GLN A 79 27.50 -13.63 -8.07
CA GLN A 79 27.34 -14.83 -8.91
C GLN A 79 26.92 -14.50 -10.34
N PHE A 80 26.45 -13.28 -10.58
CA PHE A 80 26.00 -12.85 -11.90
C PHE A 80 27.18 -12.24 -12.67
N GLN A 81 27.41 -12.74 -13.89
CA GLN A 81 28.50 -12.28 -14.76
C GLN A 81 28.26 -10.84 -15.20
N SER A 82 29.34 -10.06 -15.33
CA SER A 82 29.31 -8.62 -15.63
C SER A 82 28.69 -8.25 -16.99
N GLU A 83 28.45 -9.22 -17.87
CA GLU A 83 27.98 -8.98 -19.23
C GLU A 83 26.44 -8.94 -19.36
N VAL A 84 25.70 -9.34 -18.32
CA VAL A 84 24.23 -9.32 -18.34
C VAL A 84 23.73 -8.06 -17.63
N PRO A 85 22.97 -7.18 -18.30
CA PRO A 85 22.37 -6.02 -17.65
C PRO A 85 21.42 -6.43 -16.53
N VAL A 86 21.48 -5.71 -15.41
CA VAL A 86 20.62 -5.94 -14.25
C VAL A 86 19.59 -4.82 -14.14
N ILE A 87 18.32 -5.20 -14.06
CA ILE A 87 17.25 -4.30 -13.65
C ILE A 87 17.00 -4.52 -12.15
N TYR A 88 17.38 -3.55 -11.32
CA TYR A 88 17.21 -3.60 -9.88
C TYR A 88 16.04 -2.70 -9.46
N THR A 89 15.02 -3.29 -8.85
CA THR A 89 13.81 -2.58 -8.36
C THR A 89 13.70 -2.53 -6.84
N GLY A 90 14.77 -2.94 -6.12
CA GLY A 90 14.83 -2.86 -4.67
C GLY A 90 15.26 -1.48 -4.16
N PRO A 91 15.40 -1.30 -2.84
CA PRO A 91 15.78 -0.01 -2.24
C PRO A 91 17.19 0.43 -2.66
N ILE A 92 17.29 1.64 -3.21
CA ILE A 92 18.54 2.18 -3.79
C ILE A 92 19.63 2.43 -2.72
N ASP A 93 19.23 2.85 -1.52
CA ASP A 93 20.14 3.03 -0.39
C ASP A 93 20.77 1.71 0.05
N ARG A 94 19.98 0.61 0.08
CA ARG A 94 20.50 -0.74 0.35
C ARG A 94 21.45 -1.21 -0.74
N PHE A 95 21.18 -0.90 -2.01
CA PHE A 95 22.07 -1.25 -3.13
C PHE A 95 23.49 -0.66 -2.96
N PHE A 96 23.58 0.59 -2.49
CA PHE A 96 24.83 1.29 -2.19
C PHE A 96 25.27 1.19 -0.72
N ALA A 97 24.75 0.19 0.02
CA ALA A 97 25.10 -0.10 1.41
C ALA A 97 25.05 1.13 2.35
N GLY A 98 24.08 2.04 2.13
CA GLY A 98 23.90 3.23 2.95
C GLY A 98 25.06 4.23 2.89
N SER A 99 25.90 4.18 1.84
CA SER A 99 27.09 5.04 1.72
C SER A 99 26.81 6.55 1.76
N GLN A 100 25.56 6.96 1.52
CA GLN A 100 25.07 8.35 1.61
C GLN A 100 24.01 8.52 2.70
N GLY A 101 23.95 7.61 3.67
CA GLY A 101 22.88 7.50 4.65
C GLY A 101 21.76 6.56 4.21
N TRP A 102 20.82 6.32 5.13
CA TRP A 102 19.66 5.47 4.94
C TRP A 102 18.43 6.32 4.60
N LEU A 103 17.67 5.92 3.57
CA LEU A 103 16.43 6.60 3.23
C LEU A 103 15.38 6.31 4.29
N ARG A 104 14.56 7.31 4.59
CA ARG A 104 13.46 7.17 5.53
C ARG A 104 12.23 6.67 4.80
N TRP A 105 11.60 5.66 5.37
CA TRP A 105 10.40 5.03 4.82
C TRP A 105 9.30 4.96 5.88
N ARG A 106 8.06 5.02 5.41
CA ARG A 106 6.90 4.58 6.18
C ARG A 106 6.60 3.14 5.83
N THR A 107 6.12 2.42 6.82
CA THR A 107 5.54 1.09 6.67
C THR A 107 4.12 1.07 7.21
N VAL A 108 3.42 -0.04 7.00
CA VAL A 108 2.04 -0.25 7.46
C VAL A 108 1.97 -1.63 8.08
N ASP A 109 1.56 -1.69 9.34
CA ASP A 109 1.18 -2.96 9.96
C ASP A 109 -0.30 -3.25 9.63
N PHE A 110 -0.57 -4.51 9.29
CA PHE A 110 -1.90 -4.97 8.92
C PHE A 110 -2.46 -5.91 9.99
N GLU A 111 -3.52 -5.46 10.67
CA GLU A 111 -4.25 -6.30 11.62
C GLU A 111 -5.44 -6.94 10.92
N LYS A 112 -5.35 -8.25 10.67
CA LYS A 112 -6.42 -9.02 10.04
C LYS A 112 -7.34 -9.63 11.11
N GLU A 113 -8.62 -9.36 10.98
CA GLU A 113 -9.68 -9.95 11.80
C GLU A 113 -10.68 -10.71 10.93
N ILE A 114 -11.14 -11.87 11.42
CA ILE A 114 -12.28 -12.59 10.86
C ILE A 114 -13.46 -12.32 11.78
N ILE A 115 -14.50 -11.68 11.27
CA ILE A 115 -15.66 -11.23 12.06
C ILE A 115 -16.87 -12.07 11.68
N ASP A 116 -17.64 -12.50 12.68
CA ASP A 116 -18.87 -13.29 12.52
C ASP A 116 -20.07 -12.43 12.07
N THR A 117 -19.90 -11.78 10.92
CA THR A 117 -20.94 -11.04 10.20
C THR A 117 -20.74 -11.19 8.68
N GLU A 118 -21.83 -11.12 7.92
CA GLU A 118 -21.77 -11.08 6.45
C GLU A 118 -21.34 -9.72 5.92
N ASP A 119 -21.56 -8.64 6.67
CA ASP A 119 -21.17 -7.29 6.28
C ASP A 119 -20.77 -6.52 7.53
N TYR A 120 -19.56 -6.00 7.57
CA TYR A 120 -19.05 -5.25 8.71
C TYR A 120 -19.22 -3.74 8.55
N GLN A 121 -18.93 -3.21 7.35
CA GLN A 121 -18.89 -1.75 7.13
C GLN A 121 -19.63 -1.28 5.87
N GLY A 122 -20.24 -2.17 5.08
CA GLY A 122 -21.06 -1.83 3.91
C GLY A 122 -20.29 -1.22 2.73
N CYS A 123 -18.95 -1.24 2.76
CA CYS A 123 -18.10 -0.69 1.72
C CYS A 123 -16.70 -1.31 1.74
N ALA A 124 -15.96 -1.22 0.63
CA ALA A 124 -14.63 -1.82 0.52
C ALA A 124 -13.59 -1.17 1.44
N VAL A 125 -13.61 0.16 1.56
CA VAL A 125 -12.63 0.92 2.36
C VAL A 125 -13.35 1.99 3.16
N MET A 126 -13.13 2.03 4.46
CA MET A 126 -13.61 3.08 5.36
C MET A 126 -12.42 3.80 5.97
N ASN A 127 -12.33 5.11 5.76
CA ASN A 127 -11.30 5.96 6.37
C ASN A 127 -11.80 6.48 7.73
N PHE A 128 -10.93 6.47 8.72
CA PHE A 128 -11.20 7.02 10.04
C PHE A 128 -10.32 8.24 10.21
N SER A 129 -10.90 9.44 10.17
CA SER A 129 -10.12 10.68 10.26
C SER A 129 -9.81 11.09 11.69
N ASP A 130 -10.64 10.64 12.64
CA ASP A 130 -10.53 11.01 14.05
C ASP A 130 -9.24 10.49 14.69
N ARG A 131 -8.68 11.30 15.59
CA ARG A 131 -7.38 11.06 16.22
C ARG A 131 -7.40 9.91 17.23
N ASP A 132 -8.53 9.67 17.87
CA ASP A 132 -8.72 8.61 18.86
C ASP A 132 -8.79 7.20 18.23
N VAL A 133 -9.06 7.10 16.93
CA VAL A 133 -8.97 5.84 16.17
C VAL A 133 -7.51 5.58 15.78
N ARG A 134 -6.93 4.48 16.28
CA ARG A 134 -5.50 4.15 16.14
C ARG A 134 -5.04 3.81 14.71
N TYR A 135 -5.95 3.34 13.85
CA TYR A 135 -5.67 2.99 12.45
C TYR A 135 -6.18 4.10 11.52
N THR A 136 -5.66 4.15 10.29
CA THR A 136 -6.10 5.14 9.29
C THR A 136 -7.35 4.70 8.56
N ARG A 137 -7.43 3.41 8.21
CA ARG A 137 -8.57 2.84 7.48
C ARG A 137 -8.74 1.36 7.75
N SER A 138 -9.93 0.86 7.45
CA SER A 138 -10.22 -0.57 7.37
C SER A 138 -10.65 -0.96 5.96
N VAL A 139 -10.22 -2.14 5.54
CA VAL A 139 -10.54 -2.74 4.26
C VAL A 139 -11.36 -4.01 4.49
N GLU A 140 -12.56 -4.06 3.92
CA GLU A 140 -13.41 -5.25 3.90
C GLU A 140 -13.41 -5.83 2.47
N TYR A 141 -12.57 -6.85 2.25
CA TYR A 141 -12.23 -7.32 0.90
C TYR A 141 -13.39 -7.88 0.09
N ARG A 142 -14.47 -8.34 0.74
CA ARG A 142 -15.60 -8.94 0.02
C ARG A 142 -16.29 -7.93 -0.91
N HIS A 143 -16.27 -6.65 -0.53
CA HIS A 143 -16.85 -5.54 -1.29
C HIS A 143 -16.00 -5.10 -2.49
N LEU A 144 -14.75 -5.57 -2.59
CA LEU A 144 -13.92 -5.38 -3.78
C LEU A 144 -14.37 -6.29 -4.93
N TYR A 145 -14.89 -7.47 -4.60
CA TYR A 145 -15.35 -8.45 -5.58
C TYR A 145 -16.81 -8.85 -5.30
N PRO A 146 -17.78 -7.91 -5.48
CA PRO A 146 -19.19 -8.15 -5.18
C PRO A 146 -19.83 -9.20 -6.11
N GLU A 147 -19.24 -9.47 -7.27
CA GLU A 147 -19.68 -10.49 -8.22
C GLU A 147 -19.40 -11.92 -7.74
N ARG A 148 -18.54 -12.09 -6.73
CA ARG A 148 -18.21 -13.42 -6.18
C ARG A 148 -19.30 -13.92 -5.25
N ARG A 149 -19.56 -15.23 -5.33
CA ARG A 149 -20.45 -15.91 -4.37
C ARG A 149 -19.70 -16.23 -3.08
N TYR A 150 -19.99 -15.48 -2.02
CA TYR A 150 -19.49 -15.77 -0.68
C TYR A 150 -20.43 -16.75 0.04
N VAL A 151 -19.91 -17.90 0.46
CA VAL A 151 -20.68 -18.92 1.20
C VAL A 151 -20.54 -18.82 2.72
N SER A 152 -19.57 -18.04 3.20
CA SER A 152 -19.31 -17.84 4.62
C SER A 152 -20.19 -16.72 5.18
N LYS A 153 -20.77 -16.95 6.38
CA LYS A 153 -21.45 -15.91 7.19
C LYS A 153 -20.48 -14.99 7.95
N ARG A 154 -19.22 -14.98 7.52
CA ARG A 154 -18.11 -14.25 8.15
C ARG A 154 -17.43 -13.40 7.10
N THR A 155 -16.81 -12.31 7.54
CA THR A 155 -16.06 -11.38 6.69
C THR A 155 -14.63 -11.20 7.20
N ILE A 156 -13.74 -10.75 6.31
CA ILE A 156 -12.35 -10.43 6.64
C ILE A 156 -12.21 -8.91 6.57
N VAL A 157 -11.81 -8.33 7.71
CA VAL A 157 -11.49 -6.91 7.82
C VAL A 157 -10.01 -6.78 8.13
N VAL A 158 -9.32 -5.90 7.42
CA VAL A 158 -7.93 -5.54 7.71
C VAL A 158 -7.86 -4.08 8.11
N ARG A 159 -7.26 -3.80 9.27
CA ARG A 159 -7.01 -2.44 9.76
C ARG A 159 -5.55 -2.07 9.50
N GLU A 160 -5.32 -0.86 9.01
CA GLU A 160 -3.99 -0.37 8.62
C GLU A 160 -3.41 0.60 9.66
N PHE A 161 -2.24 0.25 10.19
CA PHE A 161 -1.52 1.04 11.21
C PHE A 161 -0.21 1.57 10.61
N PRO A 162 -0.19 2.80 10.10
CA PRO A 162 1.02 3.40 9.55
C PRO A 162 2.02 3.76 10.65
N ARG A 163 3.30 3.50 10.39
CA ARG A 163 4.41 3.88 11.28
C ARG A 163 5.71 4.10 10.52
N GLU A 164 6.74 4.57 11.22
CA GLU A 164 8.09 4.63 10.66
C GLU A 164 8.62 3.21 10.45
N ALA A 165 9.25 2.98 9.30
CA ALA A 165 9.87 1.71 8.99
C ALA A 165 11.21 1.58 9.72
N ALA A 166 11.38 0.50 10.47
CA ALA A 166 12.69 0.07 10.93
C ALA A 166 13.46 -0.58 9.77
N PRO A 167 14.79 -0.78 9.89
CA PRO A 167 15.59 -1.37 8.82
C PRO A 167 15.12 -2.75 8.33
N SER A 168 14.46 -3.53 9.19
CA SER A 168 13.94 -4.86 8.86
C SER A 168 12.52 -4.85 8.28
N ASP A 169 11.83 -3.72 8.29
CA ASP A 169 10.46 -3.63 7.80
C ASP A 169 10.40 -3.50 6.28
N GLU A 170 9.23 -3.84 5.74
CA GLU A 170 8.91 -3.61 4.33
C GLU A 170 8.69 -2.11 4.09
N PRO A 171 9.44 -1.47 3.17
CA PRO A 171 9.28 -0.06 2.84
C PRO A 171 8.06 0.14 1.92
N PHE A 172 7.06 0.90 2.36
CA PHE A 172 5.86 1.20 1.56
C PHE A 172 5.89 2.59 0.93
N TYR A 173 6.14 3.63 1.74
CA TYR A 173 6.11 5.02 1.26
C TYR A 173 7.42 5.73 1.57
N PRO A 174 8.09 6.35 0.58
CA PRO A 174 9.25 7.17 0.85
C PRO A 174 8.83 8.42 1.64
N VAL A 175 9.56 8.76 2.70
CA VAL A 175 9.43 10.05 3.37
C VAL A 175 10.34 11.00 2.61
N GLY A 176 9.75 12.02 1.96
CA GLY A 176 10.52 13.05 1.27
C GLY A 176 11.59 13.65 2.18
N ALA A 177 12.74 14.00 1.60
CA ALA A 177 13.81 14.72 2.29
C ALA A 177 13.39 16.17 2.60
#